data_AF-A0A8H6MHF4-F1
#
_entry.id   AF-A0A8H6MHF4-F1
#
_cell.length_a   1.000
_cell.length_b   1.000
_cell.length_c   1.000
_cell.angle_alpha   90.00
_cell.angle_beta   90.00
_cell.angle_gamma   90.00
#
_symmetry.space_group_name_H-M   'P 1'
#
loop_
_entity.id
_entity.type
_entity.pdbx_description
1 polymer ?
#
loop_
_entity_poly.entity_id
_entity_poly.type
_entity_poly.pdbx_seq_one_letter_code
_entity_poly.pdbx_strand_id
1 'polypeptide(L)' 'MTADSFLNIMVTMPPVLLSRSIDTILGIGTGFFAYYLHETHPRTAPRPEDRLLELVKWKYAKYQTMKQDLTE' A
#
# COMPACT_ATOMS: atom_id res chain seq x y z
N MET A 1 36.66 32.54 -6.94
CA MET A 1 35.20 32.39 -7.13
C MET A 1 35.03 31.30 -8.19
N THR A 2 35.01 30.03 -7.77
CA THR A 2 35.24 28.87 -8.63
C THR A 2 33.93 28.23 -9.07
N ALA A 3 33.85 27.85 -10.35
CA ALA A 3 32.69 27.25 -11.00
C ALA A 3 32.20 25.94 -10.33
N ASP A 4 33.05 25.31 -9.52
CA ASP A 4 32.75 24.10 -8.75
C ASP A 4 31.63 24.31 -7.70
N SER A 5 31.39 25.55 -7.26
CA SER A 5 30.31 25.86 -6.31
C SER A 5 28.92 25.76 -6.95
N PHE A 6 28.80 26.00 -8.26
CA PHE A 6 27.52 25.92 -8.97
C PHE A 6 27.15 24.48 -9.36
N LEU A 7 28.16 23.64 -9.61
CA LEU A 7 27.94 22.22 -9.90
C LEU A 7 27.37 21.48 -8.67
N ASN A 8 27.82 21.83 -7.48
CA ASN A 8 27.39 21.18 -6.23
C ASN A 8 25.94 21.56 -5.84
N ILE A 9 25.46 22.74 -6.26
CA ILE A 9 24.07 23.18 -6.03
C ILE A 9 23.07 22.44 -6.94
N MET A 10 23.48 22.03 -8.15
CA MET A 10 22.60 21.29 -9.06
C MET A 10 22.48 19.79 -8.72
N VAL A 11 23.39 19.24 -7.91
CA VAL A 11 23.35 17.84 -7.44
C VAL A 11 22.50 17.67 -6.16
N THR A 12 22.20 18.77 -5.45
CA THR A 12 21.56 18.75 -4.12
C THR A 12 20.05 19.05 -4.14
N MET A 13 19.32 18.58 -5.15
CA MET A 13 17.88 18.38 -4.98
C MET A 13 17.72 17.03 -4.27
N PRO A 14 17.52 16.98 -2.92
CA PRO A 14 17.25 15.71 -2.26
C PRO A 14 16.02 15.10 -2.95
N PRO A 15 15.99 13.79 -3.22
CA PRO A 15 14.92 13.17 -3.97
C PRO A 15 13.63 13.24 -3.14
N VAL A 16 12.88 14.33 -3.30
CA VAL A 16 11.55 14.57 -2.71
C VAL A 16 10.56 13.45 -3.12
N LEU A 17 10.90 12.71 -4.18
CA LEU A 17 10.17 11.54 -4.65
C LEU A 17 10.20 10.37 -3.66
N LEU A 18 11.26 10.22 -2.86
CA LEU A 18 11.36 9.12 -1.89
C LEU A 18 10.48 9.38 -0.66
N SER A 19 10.48 10.61 -0.13
CA SER A 19 9.58 10.99 0.99
C SER A 19 8.12 10.83 0.57
N ARG A 20 7.76 11.37 -0.60
CA ARG A 20 6.36 11.39 -1.04
C ARG A 20 5.79 10.00 -1.30
N SER A 21 6.60 9.08 -1.81
CA SER A 21 6.17 7.69 -2.02
C SER A 21 6.03 6.93 -0.70
N ILE A 22 6.96 7.12 0.23
CA ILE A 22 6.90 6.54 1.58
C ILE A 22 5.69 7.08 2.34
N ASP A 23 5.45 8.39 2.32
CA ASP A 23 4.29 9.03 2.96
C ASP A 23 2.96 8.52 2.38
N THR A 24 2.91 8.25 1.07
CA THR A 24 1.72 7.68 0.41
C THR A 24 1.49 6.22 0.81
N ILE A 25 2.55 5.41 0.84
CA ILE A 25 2.48 4.01 1.29
C ILE A 25 2.06 3.96 2.76
N LEU A 26 2.63 4.81 3.61
CA LEU A 26 2.28 4.95 5.02
C LEU A 26 0.82 5.38 5.17
N GLY A 27 0.34 6.33 4.37
CA GLY A 27 -1.07 6.76 4.38
C GLY A 27 -2.04 5.63 4.01
N ILE A 28 -1.76 4.91 2.93
CA ILE A 28 -2.58 3.76 2.50
C ILE A 28 -2.54 2.64 3.54
N GLY A 29 -1.35 2.32 4.06
CA GLY A 29 -1.16 1.32 5.10
C GLY A 29 -1.90 1.67 6.39
N THR A 30 -1.86 2.95 6.79
CA THR A 30 -2.57 3.45 7.97
C THR A 30 -4.08 3.37 7.79
N GLY A 31 -4.60 3.73 6.61
CA GLY A 31 -6.03 3.59 6.29
C GLY A 31 -6.49 2.12 6.33
N PHE A 32 -5.70 1.21 5.76
CA PHE A 32 -5.99 -0.23 5.83
C PHE A 32 -5.94 -0.75 7.28
N PHE A 33 -4.96 -0.32 8.06
CA PHE A 33 -4.83 -0.70 9.47
C PHE A 33 -6.00 -0.22 10.32
N ALA A 34 -6.43 1.03 10.13
CA ALA A 34 -7.62 1.58 10.78
C ALA A 34 -8.88 0.79 10.42
N TYR A 35 -9.02 0.40 9.14
CA TYR A 35 -10.11 -0.46 8.68
C TYR A 35 -10.08 -1.85 9.32
N TYR A 36 -8.90 -2.48 9.39
CA TYR A 36 -8.71 -3.76 10.07
C TYR A 36 -9.09 -3.70 11.55
N LEU A 37 -8.71 -2.62 12.23
CA LEU A 37 -9.08 -2.41 13.62
C LEU A 37 -10.60 -2.22 13.77
N HIS A 38 -11.25 -1.50 12.84
CA HIS A 38 -12.70 -1.33 12.83
C HIS A 38 -13.44 -2.67 12.67
N GLU A 39 -12.95 -3.58 11.80
CA GLU A 39 -13.55 -4.90 11.60
C GLU A 39 -13.35 -5.87 12.78
N THR A 40 -12.28 -5.72 13.56
CA THR A 40 -11.94 -6.62 14.69
C THR A 40 -12.59 -6.21 16.01
N HIS A 41 -13.25 -5.04 16.07
CA HIS A 41 -13.95 -4.60 17.27
C HIS A 41 -15.23 -5.42 17.51
N PRO A 42 -15.38 -6.12 18.65
CA PRO A 42 -16.48 -7.06 18.90
C PRO A 42 -17.87 -6.40 18.99
N ARG A 43 -17.92 -5.07 19.09
CA ARG A 43 -19.17 -4.29 19.26
C ARG A 43 -19.69 -3.67 17.95
N THR A 44 -18.84 -3.56 16.95
CA THR A 44 -19.12 -2.91 15.65
C THR A 44 -18.69 -3.74 14.46
N ALA A 45 -18.16 -4.96 14.70
CA ALA A 45 -17.73 -5.87 13.66
C ALA A 45 -18.89 -6.10 12.67
N PRO A 46 -18.75 -5.66 11.41
CA PRO A 46 -19.71 -6.04 10.38
C PRO A 46 -19.67 -7.56 10.23
N ARG A 47 -20.77 -8.13 9.74
CA ARG A 47 -20.87 -9.58 9.55
C ARG A 47 -19.72 -10.06 8.67
N PRO A 48 -19.21 -11.29 8.85
CA PRO A 48 -18.12 -11.83 8.07
C PRO A 48 -18.31 -11.67 6.55
N GLU A 49 -19.53 -11.88 6.07
CA GLU A 49 -19.94 -11.68 4.68
C GLU A 49 -19.87 -10.22 4.17
N ASP A 50 -19.93 -9.23 5.06
CA ASP A 50 -19.91 -7.80 4.72
C ASP A 50 -18.48 -7.24 4.74
N ARG A 51 -17.48 -8.05 5.09
CA ARG A 51 -16.08 -7.62 5.17
C ARG A 51 -15.42 -7.55 3.81
N LEU A 52 -14.80 -6.42 3.48
CA LEU A 52 -14.00 -6.27 2.26
C LEU A 52 -12.86 -7.29 2.19
N LEU A 53 -12.31 -7.69 3.35
CA LEU A 53 -11.29 -8.74 3.42
C LEU A 53 -11.77 -10.09 2.90
N GLU A 54 -13.05 -10.45 3.08
CA GLU A 54 -13.59 -11.70 2.55
C GLU A 54 -13.72 -11.66 1.02
N LEU A 55 -14.13 -10.53 0.45
CA LEU A 55 -14.14 -10.35 -1.00
C LEU A 55 -12.72 -10.44 -1.59
N VAL A 56 -11.73 -9.83 -0.94
CA VAL A 56 -10.33 -9.90 -1.36
C VAL A 56 -9.83 -11.34 -1.29
N LYS A 57 -10.16 -12.08 -0.22
CA LYS A 57 -9.82 -13.50 -0.06
C LYS A 57 -10.44 -14.36 -1.16
N TRP A 58 -11.72 -14.15 -1.48
CA TRP A 58 -12.39 -14.84 -2.59
C TRP A 58 -11.73 -14.54 -3.93
N LYS A 59 -11.43 -13.28 -4.21
CA LYS A 59 -10.76 -12.86 -5.46
C LYS A 59 -9.37 -13.49 -5.57
N TYR A 60 -8.62 -13.53 -4.47
CA TYR A 60 -7.30 -14.16 -4.43
C TYR A 60 -7.38 -15.67 -4.66
N ALA A 61 -8.33 -16.35 -4.01
CA ALA A 61 -8.57 -17.78 -4.22
C ALA A 61 -8.89 -18.08 -5.69
N LYS A 62 -9.79 -17.29 -6.31
CA LYS A 62 -10.12 -17.40 -7.74
C LYS A 62 -8.91 -17.19 -8.64
N TYR A 63 -8.05 -16.21 -8.32
CA TYR A 63 -6.83 -15.96 -9.09
C TYR A 63 -5.83 -17.10 -9.00
N GLN A 64 -5.68 -17.73 -7.83
CA GLN A 64 -4.81 -18.90 -7.65
C GLN A 64 -5.30 -20.08 -8.49
N THR A 65 -6.61 -20.36 -8.48
CA THR A 65 -7.19 -21.40 -9.35
C THR A 65 -6.91 -21.11 -10.82
N MET A 66 -7.11 -19.87 -11.28
CA MET A 66 -6.83 -19.48 -12.67
C MET A 66 -5.35 -19.66 -13.06
N LYS A 67 -4.41 -19.44 -12.13
CA LYS A 67 -2.98 -19.69 -12.40
C LYS A 67 -2.67 -21.18 -12.49
N GLN A 68 -3.33 -22.00 -11.68
CA GLN A 68 -3.17 -23.45 -11.72
C GLN A 68 -3.69 -24.02 -13.04
N ASP A 69 -4.88 -23.57 -13.48
CA ASP A 69 -5.49 -23.98 -14.75
C ASP A 69 -4.69 -23.54 -16.00
N LEU A 70 -3.88 -22.49 -15.91
CA LEU A 70 -3.02 -22.04 -17.02
C LEU A 70 -1.69 -22.82 -17.11
N THR A 71 -1.35 -23.59 -16.07
CA THR A 71 -0.08 -24.32 -15.97
C THR A 71 -0.24 -25.81 -16.32
N GLU A 72 -1.47 -26.32 -16.45
CA GLU A 72 -1.81 -27.64 -17.03
C GLU A 72 -2.15 -27.53 -18.52
#